data_AF-A0A7X8W331-F1
#
_entry.id   AF-A0A7X8W331-F1
#
_cell.length_a   1.000
_cell.length_b   1.000
_cell.length_c   1.000
_cell.angle_alpha   90.00
_cell.angle_beta   90.00
_cell.angle_gamma   90.00
#
_symmetry.space_group_name_H-M   'P 1'
#
loop_
_entity.id
_entity.type
_entity.pdbx_description
1 polymer ?
#
loop_
_entity_poly.entity_id
_entity_poly.type
_entity_poly.pdbx_seq_one_letter_code
_entity_poly.pdbx_strand_id
1 'polypeptide(L)'
;HSRELKEQLKIEIISQIDALCATPLMLKTNVRLDSHQHTHMTKIVFSAIEEAILEKSYNVTFIRNAQESPMVFLNKISVYPTLKIVNLIKEWLLYFRSLEMKKRLKKYNKENQGFCGLLFSGSMDNRVIKILPNIIKKANKKRMEVLFHPGSVLKEEIGAEFVKPGFVEFHLSEGRIIENQTVRALKLLI
;
A
#
# COMPACT_ATOMS: atom_id res chain seq x y z
N HIS A 1 -26.53 9.29 7.52
CA HIS A 1 -25.10 9.63 7.48
C HIS A 1 -24.18 8.40 7.42
N SER A 2 -23.83 7.72 8.52
CA SER A 2 -22.82 6.62 8.47
C SER A 2 -23.24 5.40 7.62
N ARG A 3 -24.52 5.00 7.69
CA ARG A 3 -25.04 3.88 6.88
C ARG A 3 -25.03 4.19 5.39
N GLU A 4 -25.54 5.35 5.01
CA GLU A 4 -25.59 5.82 3.62
C GLU A 4 -24.20 5.95 2.99
N LEU A 5 -23.25 6.55 3.72
CA LEU A 5 -21.85 6.61 3.27
C LEU A 5 -21.26 5.23 3.04
N LYS A 6 -21.52 4.27 3.94
CA LYS A 6 -21.04 2.88 3.78
C LYS A 6 -21.64 2.20 2.55
N GLU A 7 -22.92 2.43 2.26
CA GLU A 7 -23.56 1.89 1.04
C GLU A 7 -22.95 2.51 -0.23
N GLN A 8 -22.72 3.82 -0.25
CA GLN A 8 -22.04 4.49 -1.37
C GLN A 8 -20.61 3.94 -1.57
N LEU A 9 -19.85 3.77 -0.48
CA LEU A 9 -18.54 3.14 -0.52
C LEU A 9 -18.61 1.72 -1.08
N LYS A 10 -19.58 0.92 -0.65
CA LYS A 10 -19.77 -0.46 -1.14
C LYS A 10 -20.03 -0.47 -2.65
N ILE A 11 -20.92 0.40 -3.15
CA ILE A 11 -21.23 0.51 -4.59
C ILE A 11 -19.97 0.87 -5.39
N GLU A 12 -19.19 1.84 -4.92
CA GLU A 12 -17.93 2.24 -5.57
C GLU A 12 -16.90 1.10 -5.56
N ILE A 13 -16.73 0.42 -4.43
CA ILE A 13 -15.81 -0.72 -4.30
C ILE A 13 -16.21 -1.85 -5.26
N ILE A 14 -17.51 -2.18 -5.34
CA ILE A 14 -18.02 -3.18 -6.28
C ILE A 14 -17.69 -2.76 -7.70
N SER A 15 -17.92 -1.50 -8.06
CA SER A 15 -17.69 -0.97 -9.40
C SER A 15 -16.21 -1.06 -9.80
N GLN A 16 -15.29 -0.70 -8.91
CA GLN A 16 -13.84 -0.81 -9.18
C GLN A 16 -13.38 -2.26 -9.33
N ILE A 17 -13.87 -3.18 -8.47
CA ILE A 17 -13.50 -4.60 -8.55
C ILE A 17 -14.09 -5.24 -9.81
N ASP A 18 -15.34 -4.95 -10.16
CA ASP A 18 -16.00 -5.47 -11.36
C ASP A 18 -15.29 -4.95 -12.63
N ALA A 19 -14.94 -3.65 -12.68
CA ALA A 19 -14.17 -3.07 -13.77
C ALA A 19 -12.81 -3.76 -13.94
N LEU A 20 -12.09 -4.01 -12.85
CA LEU A 20 -10.83 -4.73 -12.88
C LEU A 20 -11.01 -6.19 -13.36
N CYS A 21 -12.03 -6.89 -12.87
CA CYS A 21 -12.35 -8.26 -13.27
C CYS A 21 -12.82 -8.38 -14.73
N ALA A 22 -13.28 -7.29 -15.34
CA ALA A 22 -13.65 -7.25 -16.75
C ALA A 22 -12.44 -7.05 -17.69
N THR A 23 -11.27 -6.66 -17.17
CA THR A 23 -10.08 -6.45 -18.00
C THR A 23 -9.49 -7.79 -18.49
N PRO A 24 -9.18 -7.94 -19.80
CA PRO A 24 -8.68 -9.19 -20.38
C PRO A 24 -7.36 -9.71 -19.79
N LEU A 25 -6.57 -8.82 -19.18
CA LEU A 25 -5.25 -9.14 -18.60
C LEU A 25 -5.33 -9.67 -17.16
N MET A 26 -6.49 -9.60 -16.52
CA MET A 26 -6.67 -10.07 -15.15
C MET A 26 -7.34 -11.44 -15.17
N LEU A 27 -6.58 -12.49 -14.81
CA LEU A 27 -7.19 -13.76 -14.45
C LEU A 27 -8.15 -13.49 -13.28
N LYS A 28 -9.45 -13.75 -13.45
CA LYS A 28 -10.52 -13.59 -12.44
C LYS A 28 -10.30 -14.39 -11.14
N THR A 29 -9.16 -15.05 -11.01
CA THR A 29 -8.82 -15.94 -9.91
C THR A 29 -7.83 -15.23 -8.98
N ASN A 30 -8.28 -14.97 -7.74
CA ASN A 30 -7.50 -14.48 -6.59
C ASN A 30 -7.30 -12.94 -6.55
N VAL A 31 -8.37 -12.22 -6.25
CA VAL A 31 -8.35 -10.75 -6.06
C VAL A 31 -7.52 -10.39 -4.83
N ARG A 32 -6.60 -9.43 -4.97
CA ARG A 32 -5.78 -8.87 -3.89
C ARG A 32 -6.08 -7.39 -3.77
N LEU A 33 -6.43 -6.93 -2.58
CA LEU A 33 -6.92 -5.57 -2.35
C LEU A 33 -5.93 -4.74 -1.54
N ASP A 34 -5.72 -3.50 -1.98
CA ASP A 34 -5.13 -2.41 -1.23
C ASP A 34 -5.92 -1.12 -1.52
N SER A 35 -5.42 0.04 -1.10
CA SER A 35 -6.00 1.31 -1.53
C SER A 35 -5.00 2.45 -1.46
N HIS A 36 -5.26 3.49 -2.25
CA HIS A 36 -4.51 4.74 -2.19
C HIS A 36 -4.58 5.36 -0.78
N GLN A 37 -3.44 5.83 -0.28
CA GLN A 37 -3.28 6.35 1.09
C GLN A 37 -3.77 5.40 2.20
N HIS A 38 -3.87 4.10 1.92
CA HIS A 38 -4.29 3.09 2.90
C HIS A 38 -5.68 3.32 3.51
N THR A 39 -6.58 4.00 2.80
CA THR A 39 -7.98 4.27 3.22
C THR A 39 -8.76 3.01 3.63
N HIS A 40 -8.44 1.85 3.05
CA HIS A 40 -9.00 0.54 3.41
C HIS A 40 -8.76 0.17 4.87
N MET A 41 -7.79 0.78 5.55
CA MET A 41 -7.53 0.59 6.99
C MET A 41 -8.50 1.38 7.89
N THR A 42 -9.44 2.13 7.31
CA THR A 42 -10.50 2.83 8.06
C THR A 42 -11.66 1.88 8.29
N LYS A 43 -12.21 1.85 9.52
CA LYS A 43 -13.28 0.91 9.91
C LYS A 43 -14.47 0.87 8.94
N ILE A 44 -15.00 2.03 8.56
CA ILE A 44 -16.18 2.11 7.68
C ILE A 44 -15.87 1.60 6.27
N VAL A 45 -14.71 1.94 5.73
CA VAL A 45 -14.25 1.50 4.41
C VAL A 45 -14.02 0.00 4.41
N PHE A 46 -13.33 -0.52 5.43
CA PHE A 46 -13.09 -1.96 5.54
C PHE A 46 -14.39 -2.76 5.68
N SER A 47 -15.36 -2.25 6.45
CA SER A 47 -16.68 -2.90 6.51
C SER A 47 -17.40 -2.89 5.16
N ALA A 48 -17.33 -1.79 4.41
CA ALA A 48 -17.87 -1.74 3.05
C ALA A 48 -17.18 -2.73 2.10
N ILE A 49 -15.85 -2.92 2.23
CA ILE A 49 -15.10 -3.95 1.50
C ILE A 49 -15.61 -5.34 1.85
N GLU A 50 -15.78 -5.66 3.13
CA GLU A 50 -16.27 -6.99 3.53
C GLU A 50 -17.69 -7.27 3.02
N GLU A 51 -18.57 -6.27 3.04
CA GLU A 51 -19.93 -6.38 2.49
C GLU A 51 -19.91 -6.57 0.97
N ALA A 52 -19.09 -5.82 0.24
CA ALA A 52 -18.92 -6.00 -1.20
C ALA A 52 -18.41 -7.41 -1.56
N ILE A 53 -17.43 -7.93 -0.80
CA ILE A 53 -16.89 -9.28 -0.99
C ILE A 53 -17.98 -10.33 -0.80
N LEU A 54 -18.80 -10.19 0.25
CA LEU A 54 -19.88 -11.13 0.54
C LEU A 54 -20.98 -11.06 -0.51
N GLU A 55 -21.41 -9.85 -0.90
CA GLU A 55 -22.51 -9.62 -1.85
C GLU A 55 -22.18 -10.18 -3.24
N LYS A 56 -20.94 -9.98 -3.70
CA LYS A 56 -20.50 -10.39 -5.05
C LYS A 56 -19.76 -11.72 -5.08
N SER A 57 -19.56 -12.34 -3.92
CA SER A 57 -18.80 -13.59 -3.77
C SER A 57 -17.39 -13.52 -4.38
N TYR A 58 -16.71 -12.38 -4.23
CA TYR A 58 -15.36 -12.21 -4.75
C TYR A 58 -14.38 -13.18 -4.06
N ASN A 59 -13.57 -13.89 -4.85
CA ASN A 59 -12.47 -14.70 -4.33
C ASN A 59 -11.28 -13.81 -3.94
N VAL A 60 -11.39 -13.14 -2.79
CA VAL A 60 -10.32 -12.30 -2.23
C VAL A 60 -9.34 -13.14 -1.42
N THR A 61 -8.08 -13.17 -1.85
CA THR A 61 -7.01 -13.95 -1.22
C THR A 61 -6.03 -13.11 -0.40
N PHE A 62 -6.18 -11.79 -0.45
CA PHE A 62 -5.34 -10.87 0.28
C PHE A 62 -5.99 -9.50 0.41
N ILE A 63 -5.90 -8.91 1.60
CA ILE A 63 -6.11 -7.48 1.81
C ILE A 63 -4.88 -6.94 2.54
N ARG A 64 -4.25 -5.90 1.99
CA ARG A 64 -3.03 -5.32 2.59
C ARG A 64 -3.28 -4.95 4.05
N ASN A 65 -2.33 -5.34 4.90
CA ASN A 65 -2.15 -4.70 6.20
C ASN A 65 -1.03 -3.69 6.06
N ALA A 66 -1.34 -2.40 6.11
CA ALA A 66 -0.36 -1.32 5.89
C ALA A 66 0.55 -1.04 7.10
N GLN A 67 0.53 -1.91 8.12
CA GLN A 67 1.46 -1.83 9.25
C GLN A 67 2.88 -2.17 8.81
N GLU A 68 3.78 -1.19 8.86
CA GLU A 68 5.19 -1.45 8.63
C GLU A 68 5.83 -2.10 9.87
N SER A 69 6.84 -2.96 9.66
CA SER A 69 7.55 -3.56 10.79
C SER A 69 8.71 -2.68 11.24
N PRO A 70 8.72 -2.12 12.47
CA PRO A 70 9.85 -1.31 12.94
C PRO A 70 11.17 -2.07 12.95
N MET A 71 11.11 -3.41 13.04
CA MET A 71 12.27 -4.29 13.04
C MET A 71 13.13 -4.20 11.77
N VAL A 72 12.57 -3.79 10.63
CA VAL A 72 13.37 -3.65 9.39
C VAL A 72 14.37 -2.49 9.49
N PHE A 73 14.12 -1.53 10.38
CA PHE A 73 14.98 -0.37 10.61
C PHE A 73 15.96 -0.56 11.78
N LEU A 74 15.95 -1.70 12.48
CA LEU A 74 16.85 -1.96 13.60
C LEU A 74 18.32 -1.83 13.16
N ASN A 75 19.12 -1.19 14.01
CA ASN A 75 20.57 -1.01 13.84
C ASN A 75 20.98 -0.25 12.57
N LYS A 76 20.06 0.56 12.01
CA LYS A 76 20.31 1.42 10.83
C LYS A 76 20.19 2.89 11.21
N ILE A 77 21.00 3.28 12.18
CA ILE A 77 20.97 4.62 12.80
C ILE A 77 21.13 5.74 11.76
N SER A 78 21.90 5.50 10.70
CA SER A 78 22.09 6.45 9.59
C SER A 78 20.81 6.77 8.79
N VAL A 79 19.74 5.99 8.95
CA VAL A 79 18.45 6.21 8.29
C VAL A 79 17.53 7.11 9.12
N TYR A 80 17.61 7.08 10.45
CA TYR A 80 16.64 7.79 11.30
C TYR A 80 16.57 9.31 11.09
N PRO A 81 17.68 10.05 10.90
CA PRO A 81 17.63 11.50 10.66
C PRO A 81 16.90 11.87 9.36
N THR A 82 16.73 10.92 8.45
CA THR A 82 16.14 11.13 7.12
C THR A 82 14.64 10.81 7.08
N LEU A 83 14.05 10.41 8.21
CA LEU A 83 12.62 10.09 8.31
C LEU A 83 11.79 11.36 8.52
N LYS A 84 10.77 11.54 7.69
CA LYS A 84 9.84 12.66 7.83
C LYS A 84 8.90 12.40 9.01
N ILE A 85 8.72 13.39 9.89
CA ILE A 85 7.85 13.29 11.07
C ILE A 85 6.42 12.90 10.68
N VAL A 86 5.90 13.45 9.58
CA VAL A 86 4.57 13.09 9.05
C VAL A 86 4.44 11.58 8.75
N ASN A 87 5.51 10.92 8.30
CA ASN A 87 5.48 9.49 8.01
C ASN A 87 5.49 8.67 9.31
N LEU A 88 6.14 9.15 10.38
CA LEU A 88 6.06 8.52 11.70
C LEU A 88 4.65 8.59 12.29
N ILE A 89 3.98 9.75 12.16
CA ILE A 89 2.58 9.91 12.59
C ILE A 89 1.67 8.96 11.81
N LYS A 90 1.85 8.88 10.48
CA LYS A 90 1.11 7.93 9.64
C LYS A 90 1.31 6.48 10.09
N GLU A 91 2.55 6.08 10.36
CA GLU A 91 2.87 4.73 10.85
C GLU A 91 2.18 4.44 12.17
N TRP A 92 2.19 5.37 13.12
CA TRP A 92 1.48 5.22 14.39
C TRP A 92 -0.02 5.04 14.21
N LEU A 93 -0.65 5.88 13.38
CA LEU A 93 -2.08 5.76 13.10
C LEU A 93 -2.41 4.40 12.47
N LEU A 94 -1.64 3.97 11.47
CA LEU A 94 -1.86 2.69 10.79
C LEU A 94 -1.56 1.49 11.68
N TYR A 95 -0.60 1.60 12.61
CA TYR A 95 -0.34 0.60 13.63
C TYR A 95 -1.58 0.36 14.49
N PHE A 96 -2.20 1.41 15.04
CA PHE A 96 -3.42 1.25 15.83
C PHE A 96 -4.58 0.65 15.01
N ARG A 97 -4.77 1.11 13.77
CA ARG A 97 -5.79 0.53 12.87
C ARG A 97 -5.53 -0.94 12.56
N SER A 98 -4.28 -1.32 12.36
CA SER A 98 -3.89 -2.72 12.16
C SER A 98 -4.27 -3.58 13.36
N LEU A 99 -4.03 -3.12 14.60
CA LEU A 99 -4.43 -3.87 15.80
C LEU A 99 -5.94 -4.14 15.83
N GLU A 100 -6.75 -3.15 15.49
CA GLU A 100 -8.22 -3.27 15.43
C GLU A 100 -8.65 -4.27 14.33
N MET A 101 -7.97 -4.26 13.19
CA MET A 101 -8.38 -5.00 11.98
C MET A 101 -7.76 -6.39 11.87
N LYS A 102 -6.69 -6.68 12.63
CA LYS A 102 -5.88 -7.92 12.51
C LYS A 102 -6.73 -9.18 12.54
N LYS A 103 -7.74 -9.25 13.43
CA LYS A 103 -8.62 -10.42 13.53
C LYS A 103 -9.46 -10.62 12.26
N ARG A 104 -9.99 -9.53 11.69
CA ARG A 104 -10.80 -9.57 10.46
C ARG A 104 -9.94 -9.90 9.25
N LEU A 105 -8.74 -9.32 9.16
CA LEU A 105 -7.77 -9.56 8.08
C LEU A 105 -7.30 -11.02 7.99
N LYS A 106 -7.26 -11.77 9.09
CA LYS A 106 -6.88 -13.20 9.08
C LYS A 106 -7.75 -14.06 8.17
N LYS A 107 -9.02 -13.68 7.93
CA LYS A 107 -9.92 -14.39 7.01
C LYS A 107 -9.41 -14.36 5.57
N TYR A 108 -8.76 -13.27 5.19
CA TYR A 108 -8.26 -13.04 3.83
C TYR A 108 -6.78 -13.37 3.71
N ASN A 109 -5.98 -13.07 4.73
CA ASN A 109 -4.53 -13.22 4.71
C ASN A 109 -4.09 -14.55 5.32
N LYS A 110 -4.27 -15.65 4.59
CA LYS A 110 -3.87 -17.01 5.02
C LYS A 110 -2.37 -17.14 5.27
N GLU A 111 -1.57 -16.35 4.55
CA GLU A 111 -0.13 -16.22 4.79
C GLU A 111 0.14 -14.96 5.59
N ASN A 112 0.96 -15.07 6.65
CA ASN A 112 1.48 -13.90 7.35
C ASN A 112 2.40 -13.12 6.40
N GLN A 113 1.97 -11.94 5.96
CA GLN A 113 2.78 -11.06 5.13
C GLN A 113 3.21 -9.82 5.92
N GLY A 114 4.48 -9.46 5.81
CA GLY A 114 4.99 -8.18 6.28
C GLY A 114 4.78 -7.08 5.24
N PHE A 115 4.85 -5.83 5.67
CA PHE A 115 4.78 -4.66 4.79
C PHE A 115 5.95 -3.71 5.12
N CYS A 116 6.48 -3.04 4.09
CA CYS A 116 7.55 -2.05 4.18
C CYS A 116 7.36 -0.97 3.10
N GLY A 117 7.67 0.29 3.41
CA GLY A 117 7.62 1.41 2.48
C GLY A 117 6.76 2.60 2.92
N LEU A 118 6.23 2.61 4.16
CA LEU A 118 5.45 3.74 4.66
C LEU A 118 6.37 4.85 5.20
N LEU A 119 7.38 4.50 5.99
CA LEU A 119 8.32 5.45 6.58
C LEU A 119 9.14 6.19 5.51
N PHE A 120 9.38 5.52 4.39
CA PHE A 120 10.02 6.08 3.20
C PHE A 120 9.02 6.50 2.12
N SER A 121 7.73 6.60 2.42
CA SER A 121 6.70 6.93 1.43
C SER A 121 7.04 8.20 0.64
N GLY A 122 7.09 8.09 -0.69
CA GLY A 122 7.46 9.16 -1.61
C GLY A 122 8.96 9.48 -1.64
N SER A 123 9.79 8.62 -1.07
CA SER A 123 11.25 8.76 -1.02
C SER A 123 11.93 7.38 -0.89
N MET A 124 11.41 6.36 -1.60
CA MET A 124 12.00 5.01 -1.61
C MET A 124 13.31 4.97 -2.43
N ASP A 125 14.39 5.45 -1.83
CA ASP A 125 15.72 5.58 -2.45
C ASP A 125 16.72 4.50 -2.00
N ASN A 126 18.02 4.71 -2.28
CA ASN A 126 19.11 3.81 -1.90
C ASN A 126 19.16 3.42 -0.41
N ARG A 127 18.48 4.14 0.49
CA ARG A 127 18.29 3.72 1.89
C ARG A 127 17.59 2.37 1.99
N VAL A 128 16.69 2.05 1.05
CA VAL A 128 16.01 0.74 1.00
C VAL A 128 17.02 -0.39 0.85
N ILE A 129 18.05 -0.21 0.02
CA ILE A 129 19.13 -1.20 -0.17
C ILE A 129 19.85 -1.48 1.16
N LYS A 130 20.06 -0.44 1.99
CA LYS A 130 20.72 -0.59 3.30
C LYS A 130 19.90 -1.40 4.30
N ILE A 131 18.57 -1.37 4.19
CA ILE A 131 17.65 -2.12 5.07
C ILE A 131 17.20 -3.45 4.45
N LEU A 132 17.49 -3.71 3.18
CA LEU A 132 17.10 -4.93 2.46
C LEU A 132 17.48 -6.22 3.21
N PRO A 133 18.70 -6.38 3.79
CA PRO A 133 19.03 -7.57 4.56
C PRO A 133 18.07 -7.80 5.75
N ASN A 134 17.62 -6.72 6.41
CA ASN A 134 16.66 -6.81 7.51
C ASN A 134 15.27 -7.15 7.00
N ILE A 135 14.86 -6.62 5.84
CA ILE A 135 13.60 -6.95 5.16
C ILE A 135 13.58 -8.46 4.84
N ILE A 136 14.64 -8.99 4.22
CA ILE A 136 14.79 -10.42 3.88
C ILE A 136 14.78 -11.28 5.14
N LYS A 137 15.57 -10.90 6.16
CA LYS A 137 15.61 -11.61 7.44
C LYS A 137 14.24 -11.63 8.11
N LYS A 138 13.50 -10.52 8.06
CA LYS A 138 12.16 -10.42 8.66
C LYS A 138 11.12 -11.24 7.89
N ALA A 139 11.25 -11.31 6.57
CA ALA A 139 10.41 -12.15 5.73
C ALA A 139 10.49 -13.62 6.18
N ASN A 140 11.68 -14.14 6.54
CA ASN A 140 11.90 -15.46 7.15
C ASN A 140 11.05 -16.59 6.51
N LYS A 141 11.24 -16.82 5.20
CA LYS A 141 10.46 -17.77 4.35
C LYS A 141 8.98 -17.44 4.17
N LYS A 142 8.49 -16.33 4.71
CA LYS A 142 7.17 -15.75 4.45
C LYS A 142 7.29 -14.60 3.45
N ARG A 143 6.15 -14.07 3.01
CA ARG A 143 6.10 -12.96 2.07
C ARG A 143 6.28 -11.62 2.78
N MET A 144 7.00 -10.72 2.13
CA MET A 144 7.14 -9.33 2.54
C MET A 144 6.78 -8.48 1.32
N GLU A 145 5.88 -7.54 1.51
CA GLU A 145 5.53 -6.56 0.50
C GLU A 145 6.35 -5.28 0.71
N VAL A 146 7.01 -4.81 -0.34
CA VAL A 146 7.78 -3.56 -0.32
C VAL A 146 7.12 -2.61 -1.31
N LEU A 147 6.55 -1.52 -0.81
CA LEU A 147 5.81 -0.54 -1.60
C LEU A 147 6.76 0.47 -2.23
N PHE A 148 6.66 0.59 -3.56
CA PHE A 148 7.30 1.63 -4.35
C PHE A 148 6.25 2.36 -5.18
N HIS A 149 6.58 3.58 -5.59
CA HIS A 149 5.86 4.33 -6.59
C HIS A 149 6.82 4.74 -7.72
N PRO A 150 7.17 3.82 -8.63
CA PRO A 150 8.25 4.03 -9.60
C PRO A 150 7.80 4.77 -10.88
N GLY A 151 6.53 5.15 -11.02
CA GLY A 151 6.04 5.85 -12.21
C GLY A 151 6.16 7.37 -12.09
N SER A 152 6.68 8.04 -13.12
CA SER A 152 6.54 9.49 -13.30
C SER A 152 5.41 9.75 -14.29
N VAL A 153 4.83 10.94 -14.24
CA VAL A 153 3.94 11.45 -15.29
C VAL A 153 4.76 12.42 -16.16
N LEU A 154 4.46 12.53 -17.45
CA LEU A 154 5.01 13.57 -18.31
C LEU A 154 4.24 14.87 -18.11
N LYS A 155 4.85 16.03 -18.37
CA LYS A 155 4.17 17.31 -18.15
C LYS A 155 2.91 17.42 -19.03
N GLU A 156 2.94 16.82 -20.21
CA GLU A 156 1.86 16.79 -21.20
C GLU A 156 0.73 15.83 -20.80
N GLU A 157 1.00 14.88 -19.90
CA GLU A 157 0.00 13.94 -19.36
C GLU A 157 -0.75 14.52 -18.15
N ILE A 158 -0.39 15.73 -17.69
CA ILE A 158 -1.09 16.40 -16.60
C ILE A 158 -2.44 16.92 -17.10
N GLY A 159 -3.50 16.19 -16.78
CA GLY A 159 -4.87 16.55 -17.07
C GLY A 159 -5.64 17.18 -15.90
N ALA A 160 -6.94 17.38 -16.13
CA ALA A 160 -7.86 17.97 -15.15
C ALA A 160 -8.08 17.11 -13.90
N GLU A 161 -7.70 15.83 -13.92
CA GLU A 161 -7.78 14.89 -12.81
C GLU A 161 -6.78 15.20 -11.67
N PHE A 162 -5.74 15.99 -11.93
CA PHE A 162 -4.74 16.39 -10.94
C PHE A 162 -5.18 17.60 -10.10
N VAL A 163 -6.32 17.46 -9.40
CA VAL A 163 -6.98 18.57 -8.68
C VAL A 163 -6.38 18.91 -7.32
N LYS A 164 -5.55 18.02 -6.74
CA LYS A 164 -5.06 18.17 -5.37
C LYS A 164 -3.77 18.99 -5.32
N PRO A 165 -3.65 19.97 -4.40
CA PRO A 165 -2.40 20.68 -4.18
C PRO A 165 -1.24 19.70 -3.91
N GLY A 166 -0.11 19.90 -4.56
CA GLY A 166 1.07 19.04 -4.41
C GLY A 166 1.04 17.76 -5.26
N PHE A 167 -0.07 17.40 -5.92
CA PHE A 167 -0.13 16.18 -6.72
C PHE A 167 0.70 16.31 -8.00
N VAL A 168 0.63 17.44 -8.70
CA VAL A 168 1.40 17.66 -9.92
C VAL A 168 2.90 17.59 -9.60
N GLU A 169 3.34 18.30 -8.57
CA GLU A 169 4.72 18.33 -8.11
C GLU A 169 5.19 16.93 -7.69
N PHE A 170 4.34 16.18 -6.98
CA PHE A 170 4.68 14.82 -6.56
C PHE A 170 4.88 13.87 -7.75
N HIS A 171 3.99 13.92 -8.76
CA HIS A 171 4.05 13.02 -9.92
C HIS A 171 5.14 13.41 -10.93
N LEU A 172 5.54 14.68 -10.97
CA LEU A 172 6.66 15.19 -11.77
C LEU A 172 8.01 15.16 -11.02
N SER A 173 8.01 14.81 -9.73
CA SER A 173 9.22 14.92 -8.90
C SER A 173 10.31 13.94 -9.34
N GLU A 174 11.57 14.38 -9.21
CA GLU A 174 12.75 13.49 -9.35
C GLU A 174 12.68 12.28 -8.43
N GLY A 175 11.98 12.40 -7.29
CA GLY A 175 11.73 11.29 -6.37
C GLY A 175 11.14 10.07 -7.08
N ARG A 176 10.24 10.25 -8.05
CA ARG A 176 9.65 9.15 -8.84
C ARG A 176 10.68 8.42 -9.68
N ILE A 177 11.59 9.16 -10.29
CA ILE A 177 12.70 8.64 -11.09
C ILE A 177 13.67 7.87 -10.18
N ILE A 178 14.00 8.42 -9.00
CA ILE A 178 14.85 7.77 -8.00
C ILE A 178 14.21 6.46 -7.51
N GLU A 179 12.90 6.45 -7.23
CA GLU A 179 12.19 5.23 -6.83
C GLU A 179 12.23 4.17 -7.94
N ASN A 180 12.08 4.58 -9.20
CA ASN A 180 12.21 3.69 -10.37
C ASN A 180 13.61 3.05 -10.45
N GLN A 181 14.65 3.87 -10.33
CA GLN A 181 16.04 3.40 -10.35
C GLN A 181 16.32 2.45 -9.17
N THR A 182 15.82 2.79 -7.99
CA THR A 182 15.99 1.98 -6.77
C THR A 182 15.31 0.62 -6.91
N VAL A 183 14.06 0.56 -7.39
CA VAL A 183 13.37 -0.74 -7.57
C VAL A 183 14.06 -1.60 -8.65
N ARG A 184 14.61 -0.98 -9.70
CA ARG A 184 15.41 -1.69 -10.71
C ARG A 184 16.70 -2.26 -10.12
N ALA A 185 17.41 -1.48 -9.30
CA ALA A 185 18.62 -1.95 -8.62
C ALA A 185 18.33 -3.11 -7.65
N LEU A 186 17.22 -3.04 -6.90
CA LEU A 186 16.82 -4.12 -5.99
C LEU A 186 16.55 -5.45 -6.70
N LYS A 187 15.97 -5.43 -7.91
CA LYS A 187 15.75 -6.64 -8.71
C LYS A 187 17.03 -7.38 -9.09
N LEU A 188 18.18 -6.70 -9.06
CA LEU A 188 19.49 -7.32 -9.32
C LEU A 188 20.10 -7.95 -8.05
N LEU A 189 19.52 -7.70 -6.88
CA LEU A 189 20.05 -8.09 -5.57
C LEU A 189 19.24 -9.21 -4.89
N ILE A 190 18.09 -9.61 -5.45
CA ILE A 190 17.15 -10.61 -4.92
C ILE A 190 16.89 -11.65 -6.01
#